data_AF-A0AAV5GPT7-F1
#
_entry.id   AF-A0AAV5GPT7-F1
#
_cell.length_a   1.000
_cell.length_b   1.000
_cell.length_c   1.000
_cell.angle_alpha   90.00
_cell.angle_beta   90.00
_cell.angle_gamma   90.00
#
_symmetry.space_group_name_H-M   'P 1'
#
loop_
_entity.id
_entity.type
_entity.pdbx_description
1 polymer ?
#
loop_
_entity_poly.entity_id
_entity_poly.type
_entity_poly.pdbx_seq_one_letter_code
_entity_poly.pdbx_strand_id
1 'polypeptide(L)'
;MADLPESFAQLKYVVFSWPNTPLLKRDGLARAWFKAHATLATLAASLGGFPLTLYEAPAAPSAVPELWLGGDQCARLIALLAQDMGPSRARDSWKHAAYHPRATLERAAAAAGGGRIVRHVFRDQRELERRFGELKDLDDWHATKTHWRELRRVQDVWRYLERQVHHDGGDLHRVDVVAVDVETWERDHDLVTEVGVATYCFERRGAPPRLECRHYILEENASKRNGRYCPDARDHFQFGTSRVLARADLEQRLALDLFGAPSAASARPKGGPTFLLLHDPRSDLKSLVSLGVPMHRFEQNPLLPAPPAPSSSSPSPTSGESPYDANPAFLLDTQRLFSGFSRRKRQVRLELACDALAVRMPSGSGGGTELAFHNSGNDAWATLQVFLRLLDARIGRTADEVKPPGWTPGGRPVAAAQSG
;
A
#
# COMPACT_ATOMS: atom_id res chain seq x y z
N MET A 1 -5.65 44.02 -7.75
CA MET A 1 -5.83 42.57 -7.53
C MET A 1 -6.49 42.03 -8.78
N ALA A 2 -5.93 41.00 -9.43
CA ALA A 2 -6.61 40.40 -10.58
C ALA A 2 -7.98 39.85 -10.13
N ASP A 3 -9.01 40.02 -10.96
CA ASP A 3 -10.34 39.47 -10.69
C ASP A 3 -10.27 37.94 -10.62
N LEU A 4 -10.38 37.41 -9.41
CA LEU A 4 -10.52 35.97 -9.19
C LEU A 4 -11.94 35.54 -9.58
N PRO A 5 -12.17 34.31 -10.06
CA PRO A 5 -13.52 33.77 -10.25
C PRO A 5 -14.34 33.77 -8.95
N GLU A 6 -15.67 33.94 -9.06
CA GLU A 6 -16.59 33.85 -7.89
C GLU A 6 -16.74 32.42 -7.38
N SER A 7 -16.59 31.43 -8.27
CA SER A 7 -16.67 30.02 -7.96
C SER A 7 -15.60 29.22 -8.68
N PHE A 8 -15.26 28.08 -8.09
CA PHE A 8 -14.20 27.19 -8.55
C PHE A 8 -14.69 25.75 -8.55
N ALA A 9 -14.09 24.90 -9.39
CA ALA A 9 -14.24 23.46 -9.30
C ALA A 9 -12.87 22.77 -9.35
N GLN A 10 -12.69 21.73 -8.53
CA GLN A 10 -11.43 20.99 -8.49
C GLN A 10 -11.12 20.38 -9.86
N LEU A 11 -9.90 20.56 -10.35
CA LEU A 11 -9.43 19.92 -11.59
C LEU A 11 -9.58 18.39 -11.49
N LYS A 12 -9.30 17.81 -10.31
CA LYS A 12 -9.49 16.38 -10.05
C LYS A 12 -10.96 15.95 -10.25
N TYR A 13 -11.92 16.77 -9.81
CA TYR A 13 -13.33 16.50 -10.03
C TYR A 13 -13.65 16.46 -11.52
N VAL A 14 -13.23 17.48 -12.28
CA VAL A 14 -13.50 17.60 -13.72
C VAL A 14 -12.93 16.42 -14.50
N VAL A 15 -11.69 16.04 -14.22
CA VAL A 15 -10.96 15.02 -14.99
C VAL A 15 -11.31 13.58 -14.56
N PHE A 16 -11.61 13.34 -13.27
CA PHE A 16 -11.77 11.98 -12.76
C PHE A 16 -13.16 11.68 -12.20
N SER A 17 -13.80 12.61 -11.49
CA SER A 17 -15.06 12.33 -10.79
C SER A 17 -16.29 12.57 -11.66
N TRP A 18 -16.28 13.62 -12.47
CA TRP A 18 -17.39 13.98 -13.36
C TRP A 18 -17.68 12.89 -14.41
N PRO A 19 -16.69 12.32 -15.13
CA PRO A 19 -16.94 11.21 -16.05
C PRO A 19 -17.53 9.96 -15.38
N ASN A 20 -17.30 9.78 -14.08
CA ASN A 20 -17.69 8.61 -13.31
C ASN A 20 -19.05 8.74 -12.59
N THR A 21 -19.80 9.81 -12.85
CA THR A 21 -21.18 9.93 -12.32
C THR A 21 -22.07 8.81 -12.88
N PRO A 22 -23.09 8.35 -12.13
CA PRO A 22 -24.00 7.30 -12.60
C PRO A 22 -24.63 7.58 -13.97
N LEU A 23 -24.92 8.86 -14.25
CA LEU A 23 -25.49 9.33 -15.52
C LEU A 23 -24.53 9.16 -16.71
N LEU A 24 -23.23 9.38 -16.51
CA LEU A 24 -22.23 9.43 -17.58
C LEU A 24 -21.48 8.10 -17.75
N LYS A 25 -21.24 7.35 -16.67
CA LYS A 25 -20.40 6.15 -16.67
C LYS A 25 -20.88 5.07 -17.65
N ARG A 26 -22.19 4.99 -17.89
CA ARG A 26 -22.81 3.99 -18.79
C ARG A 26 -23.08 4.52 -20.20
N ASP A 27 -22.96 5.83 -20.42
CA ASP A 27 -23.24 6.45 -21.71
C ASP A 27 -21.99 6.38 -22.62
N GLY A 28 -22.16 5.83 -23.84
CA GLY A 28 -21.07 5.70 -24.81
C GLY A 28 -20.58 7.04 -25.37
N LEU A 29 -21.51 7.97 -25.64
CA LEU A 29 -21.22 9.29 -26.19
C LEU A 29 -20.48 10.14 -25.15
N ALA A 30 -20.97 10.15 -23.90
CA ALA A 30 -20.30 10.86 -22.82
C ALA A 30 -18.87 10.36 -22.62
N ARG A 31 -18.65 9.03 -22.59
CA ARG A 31 -17.31 8.45 -22.45
C ARG A 31 -16.37 8.88 -23.58
N ALA A 32 -16.85 8.87 -24.82
CA ALA A 32 -16.08 9.35 -25.97
C ALA A 32 -15.72 10.83 -25.82
N TRP A 33 -16.69 11.65 -25.41
CA TRP A 33 -16.49 13.08 -25.16
C TRP A 33 -15.43 13.35 -24.08
N PHE A 34 -15.54 12.71 -22.91
CA PHE A 34 -14.57 12.92 -21.82
C PHE A 34 -13.15 12.54 -22.24
N LYS A 35 -12.99 11.47 -23.03
CA LYS A 35 -11.68 11.06 -23.56
C LYS A 35 -11.09 12.12 -24.51
N ALA A 36 -11.93 12.79 -25.29
CA ALA A 36 -11.53 13.80 -26.27
C ALA A 36 -11.37 15.21 -25.68
N HIS A 37 -12.07 15.54 -24.58
CA HIS A 37 -12.22 16.93 -24.13
C HIS A 37 -11.83 17.21 -22.68
N ALA A 38 -11.86 16.23 -21.79
CA ALA A 38 -11.78 16.44 -20.35
C ALA A 38 -10.81 15.46 -19.66
N THR A 39 -9.71 15.16 -20.35
CA THR A 39 -8.52 14.52 -19.75
C THR A 39 -7.45 15.57 -19.44
N LEU A 40 -6.46 15.23 -18.61
CA LEU A 40 -5.35 16.16 -18.35
C LEU A 40 -4.64 16.60 -19.65
N ALA A 41 -4.58 15.72 -20.66
CA ALA A 41 -3.94 15.97 -21.96
C ALA A 41 -4.80 16.77 -22.95
N THR A 42 -6.12 16.78 -22.80
CA THR A 42 -7.07 17.38 -23.77
C THR A 42 -7.78 18.62 -23.24
N LEU A 43 -7.80 18.80 -21.92
CA LEU A 43 -8.52 19.88 -21.25
C LEU A 43 -8.13 21.27 -21.77
N ALA A 44 -6.83 21.51 -21.97
CA ALA A 44 -6.34 22.81 -22.43
C ALA A 44 -6.95 23.16 -23.78
N ALA A 45 -6.96 22.23 -24.76
CA ALA A 45 -7.55 22.46 -26.08
C ALA A 45 -9.04 22.81 -25.99
N SER A 46 -9.81 22.09 -25.17
CA SER A 46 -11.23 22.38 -24.93
C SER A 46 -11.47 23.75 -24.31
N LEU A 47 -10.49 24.27 -23.58
CA LEU A 47 -10.51 25.59 -22.94
C LEU A 47 -9.79 26.69 -23.75
N GLY A 48 -9.51 26.45 -25.04
CA GLY A 48 -8.93 27.45 -25.94
C GLY A 48 -7.42 27.33 -26.16
N GLY A 49 -6.82 26.23 -25.73
CA GLY A 49 -5.40 25.94 -25.86
C GLY A 49 -4.57 26.50 -24.70
N PHE A 50 -3.26 26.51 -24.90
CA PHE A 50 -2.33 27.20 -24.01
C PHE A 50 -2.13 28.66 -24.47
N PRO A 51 -1.91 29.62 -23.55
CA PRO A 51 -1.72 29.42 -22.11
C PRO A 51 -3.01 29.11 -21.35
N LEU A 52 -2.97 28.11 -20.47
CA LEU A 52 -4.10 27.71 -19.63
C LEU A 52 -3.97 28.35 -18.25
N THR A 53 -4.97 29.12 -17.83
CA THR A 53 -5.05 29.64 -16.45
C THR A 53 -5.77 28.63 -15.56
N LEU A 54 -5.16 28.26 -14.43
CA LEU A 54 -5.81 27.57 -13.33
C LEU A 54 -5.46 28.26 -12.00
N TYR A 55 -6.12 27.86 -10.93
CA TYR A 55 -5.93 28.42 -9.61
C TYR A 55 -5.49 27.34 -8.65
N GLU A 56 -4.65 27.69 -7.67
CA GLU A 56 -4.16 26.79 -6.65
C GLU A 56 -4.61 27.27 -5.27
N ALA A 57 -5.26 26.37 -4.53
CA ALA A 57 -5.72 26.62 -3.17
C ALA A 57 -6.02 25.30 -2.44
N PRO A 58 -5.92 25.25 -1.10
CA PRO A 58 -6.41 24.11 -0.34
C PRO A 58 -7.94 24.12 -0.24
N ALA A 59 -8.57 22.94 -0.28
CA ALA A 59 -10.02 22.82 -0.13
C ALA A 59 -10.51 23.04 1.32
N ALA A 60 -9.61 22.87 2.29
CA ALA A 60 -9.85 23.01 3.73
C ALA A 60 -8.55 23.43 4.45
N PRO A 61 -8.61 23.99 5.68
CA PRO A 61 -7.43 24.52 6.40
C PRO A 61 -6.23 23.57 6.54
N SER A 62 -6.48 22.27 6.64
CA SER A 62 -5.43 21.23 6.79
C SER A 62 -5.20 20.41 5.52
N ALA A 63 -5.89 20.74 4.42
CA ALA A 63 -5.75 20.04 3.16
C ALA A 63 -4.52 20.53 2.39
N VAL A 64 -3.94 19.65 1.60
CA VAL A 64 -2.93 20.07 0.62
C VAL A 64 -3.57 20.94 -0.47
N PRO A 65 -2.82 21.86 -1.09
CA PRO A 65 -3.32 22.62 -2.23
C PRO A 65 -3.67 21.73 -3.43
N GLU A 66 -4.68 22.14 -4.19
CA GLU A 66 -5.12 21.50 -5.43
C GLU A 66 -5.26 22.53 -6.55
N LEU A 67 -5.33 22.06 -7.81
CA LEU A 67 -5.66 22.91 -8.95
C LEU A 67 -7.17 23.01 -9.14
N TRP A 68 -7.61 24.20 -9.55
CA TRP A 68 -9.00 24.58 -9.70
C TRP A 68 -9.23 25.28 -11.04
N LEU A 69 -10.38 24.99 -11.64
CA LEU A 69 -10.93 25.76 -12.76
C LEU A 69 -11.84 26.86 -12.21
N GLY A 70 -11.89 28.02 -12.87
CA GLY A 70 -12.89 29.05 -12.60
C GLY A 70 -14.28 28.67 -13.12
N GLY A 71 -15.32 29.32 -12.59
CA GLY A 71 -16.71 29.10 -12.97
C GLY A 71 -16.97 29.16 -14.48
N ASP A 72 -16.40 30.14 -15.18
CA ASP A 72 -16.57 30.30 -16.64
C ASP A 72 -15.96 29.14 -17.45
N GLN A 73 -14.81 28.62 -17.00
CA GLN A 73 -14.18 27.46 -17.62
C GLN A 73 -15.07 26.22 -17.45
N CYS A 74 -15.68 26.05 -16.28
CA CYS A 74 -16.62 24.95 -16.01
C CYS A 74 -17.87 25.08 -16.88
N ALA A 75 -18.46 26.29 -16.96
CA ALA A 75 -19.62 26.56 -17.79
C ALA A 75 -19.36 26.25 -19.26
N ARG A 76 -18.17 26.59 -19.77
CA ARG A 76 -17.76 26.25 -21.14
C ARG A 76 -17.68 24.74 -21.37
N LEU A 77 -17.11 23.97 -20.45
CA LEU A 77 -17.04 22.50 -20.59
C LEU A 77 -18.43 21.87 -20.56
N ILE A 78 -19.31 22.34 -19.67
CA ILE A 78 -20.71 21.87 -19.62
C ILE A 78 -21.44 22.21 -20.92
N ALA A 79 -21.23 23.41 -21.47
CA ALA A 79 -21.82 23.82 -22.75
C ALA A 79 -21.30 22.99 -23.93
N LEU A 80 -20.01 22.62 -23.93
CA LEU A 80 -19.46 21.69 -24.93
C LEU A 80 -20.10 20.31 -24.83
N LEU A 81 -20.21 19.74 -23.62
CA LEU A 81 -20.88 18.44 -23.43
C LEU A 81 -22.36 18.49 -23.82
N ALA A 82 -23.03 19.64 -23.58
CA ALA A 82 -24.42 19.85 -23.95
C ALA A 82 -24.68 19.75 -25.47
N GLN A 83 -23.66 19.97 -26.30
CA GLN A 83 -23.78 19.83 -27.76
C GLN A 83 -24.01 18.36 -28.16
N ASP A 84 -23.47 17.40 -27.41
CA ASP A 84 -23.58 15.97 -27.72
C ASP A 84 -24.77 15.28 -27.04
N MET A 85 -25.09 15.68 -25.80
CA MET A 85 -26.10 14.97 -25.00
C MET A 85 -27.31 15.82 -24.58
N GLY A 86 -27.36 17.07 -25.01
CA GLY A 86 -28.41 18.03 -24.67
C GLY A 86 -28.15 18.80 -23.36
N PRO A 87 -28.68 20.02 -23.23
CA PRO A 87 -28.37 20.95 -22.14
C PRO A 87 -28.81 20.46 -20.76
N SER A 88 -30.00 19.86 -20.64
CA SER A 88 -30.50 19.36 -19.36
C SER A 88 -29.63 18.21 -18.84
N ARG A 89 -29.35 17.20 -19.68
CA ARG A 89 -28.50 16.07 -19.29
C ARG A 89 -27.08 16.51 -18.92
N ALA A 90 -26.48 17.41 -19.70
CA ALA A 90 -25.14 17.92 -19.41
C ALA A 90 -25.12 18.66 -18.06
N ARG A 91 -26.13 19.49 -17.78
CA ARG A 91 -26.27 20.19 -16.50
C ARG A 91 -26.48 19.21 -15.33
N ASP A 92 -27.40 18.26 -15.48
CA ASP A 92 -27.73 17.27 -14.44
C ASP A 92 -26.57 16.31 -14.15
N SER A 93 -25.64 16.16 -15.12
CA SER A 93 -24.41 15.40 -14.91
C SER A 93 -23.42 16.07 -13.96
N TRP A 94 -23.51 17.39 -13.79
CA TRP A 94 -22.63 18.17 -12.95
C TRP A 94 -23.20 18.29 -11.53
N LYS A 95 -22.40 17.95 -10.52
CA LYS A 95 -22.85 18.03 -9.13
C LYS A 95 -22.72 19.48 -8.65
N HIS A 96 -23.79 20.08 -8.16
CA HIS A 96 -23.74 21.43 -7.60
C HIS A 96 -22.70 21.57 -6.47
N ALA A 97 -22.54 20.52 -5.65
CA ALA A 97 -21.53 20.47 -4.58
C ALA A 97 -20.07 20.45 -5.08
N ALA A 98 -19.83 20.31 -6.39
CA ALA A 98 -18.49 20.43 -6.97
C ALA A 98 -18.03 21.89 -7.13
N TYR A 99 -18.95 22.86 -7.01
CA TYR A 99 -18.60 24.28 -6.97
C TYR A 99 -18.23 24.71 -5.56
N HIS A 100 -17.08 25.36 -5.45
CA HIS A 100 -16.56 25.97 -4.24
C HIS A 100 -16.59 27.49 -4.37
N PRO A 101 -17.31 28.21 -3.50
CA PRO A 101 -17.29 29.67 -3.49
C PRO A 101 -15.89 30.21 -3.19
N ARG A 102 -15.50 31.31 -3.83
CA ARG A 102 -14.22 32.01 -3.61
C ARG A 102 -13.92 32.21 -2.13
N ALA A 103 -14.89 32.77 -1.39
CA ALA A 103 -14.76 33.07 0.03
C ALA A 103 -14.44 31.83 0.87
N THR A 104 -14.90 30.64 0.47
CA THR A 104 -14.58 29.39 1.18
C THR A 104 -13.12 28.99 0.96
N LEU A 105 -12.61 29.10 -0.27
CA LEU A 105 -11.21 28.80 -0.57
C LEU A 105 -10.26 29.84 0.04
N GLU A 106 -10.64 31.12 0.05
CA GLU A 106 -9.87 32.18 0.71
C GLU A 106 -9.74 31.93 2.22
N ARG A 107 -10.83 31.55 2.89
CA ARG A 107 -10.79 31.17 4.32
C ARG A 107 -9.89 29.95 4.55
N ALA A 108 -9.99 28.93 3.71
CA ALA A 108 -9.15 27.74 3.81
C ALA A 108 -7.66 28.08 3.61
N ALA A 109 -7.33 28.88 2.59
CA ALA A 109 -5.96 29.31 2.30
C ALA A 109 -5.37 30.18 3.42
N ALA A 110 -6.16 31.10 3.97
CA ALA A 110 -5.74 31.94 5.09
C ALA A 110 -5.44 31.10 6.34
N ALA A 111 -6.29 30.13 6.66
CA ALA A 111 -6.13 29.24 7.81
C ALA A 111 -4.95 28.27 7.68
N ALA A 112 -4.54 27.92 6.46
CA ALA A 112 -3.41 27.03 6.18
C ALA A 112 -2.02 27.69 6.37
N GLY A 113 -1.93 28.88 6.97
CA GLY A 113 -0.67 29.60 7.21
C GLY A 113 -0.49 30.89 6.39
N GLY A 114 -1.59 31.60 6.09
CA GLY A 114 -1.55 32.91 5.42
C GLY A 114 -1.51 32.87 3.89
N GLY A 115 -1.82 31.73 3.27
CA GLY A 115 -1.89 31.58 1.83
C GLY A 115 -3.02 32.39 1.19
N ARG A 116 -2.86 32.76 -0.09
CA ARG A 116 -3.92 33.30 -0.95
C ARG A 116 -4.20 32.29 -2.06
N ILE A 117 -5.34 32.41 -2.74
CA ILE A 117 -5.57 31.67 -3.99
C ILE A 117 -4.51 32.13 -4.99
N VAL A 118 -3.66 31.20 -5.45
CA VAL A 118 -2.57 31.51 -6.38
C VAL A 118 -3.05 31.26 -7.80
N ARG A 119 -2.88 32.25 -8.68
CA ARG A 119 -3.15 32.10 -10.11
C ARG A 119 -1.93 31.51 -10.82
N HIS A 120 -2.11 30.41 -11.53
CA HIS A 120 -1.10 29.79 -12.39
C HIS A 120 -1.47 29.95 -13.85
N VAL A 121 -0.47 30.28 -14.68
CA VAL A 121 -0.60 30.33 -16.13
C VAL A 121 0.37 29.30 -16.70
N PHE A 122 -0.17 28.17 -17.15
CA PHE A 122 0.59 27.08 -17.76
C PHE A 122 0.79 27.39 -19.24
N ARG A 123 2.02 27.32 -19.72
CA ARG A 123 2.38 27.62 -21.12
C ARG A 123 2.27 26.41 -22.04
N ASP A 124 2.39 25.22 -21.47
CA ASP A 124 2.32 23.97 -22.19
C ASP A 124 1.83 22.82 -21.30
N GLN A 125 1.64 21.66 -21.93
CA GLN A 125 1.17 20.44 -21.29
C GLN A 125 2.12 19.91 -20.22
N ARG A 126 3.44 20.05 -20.42
CA ARG A 126 4.46 19.52 -19.50
C ARG A 126 4.46 20.31 -18.19
N GLU A 127 4.30 21.64 -18.25
CA GLU A 127 4.18 22.47 -17.05
C GLU A 127 2.94 22.08 -16.22
N LEU A 128 1.79 21.86 -16.87
CA LEU A 128 0.55 21.44 -16.22
C LEU A 128 0.71 20.07 -15.55
N GLU A 129 1.20 19.08 -16.29
CA GLU A 129 1.39 17.72 -15.79
C GLU A 129 2.38 17.66 -14.64
N ARG A 130 3.49 18.40 -14.74
CA ARG A 130 4.48 18.51 -13.66
C ARG A 130 3.84 19.05 -12.39
N ARG A 131 3.12 20.18 -12.46
CA ARG A 131 2.50 20.78 -11.26
C ARG A 131 1.38 19.91 -10.68
N PHE A 132 0.54 19.34 -11.54
CA PHE A 132 -0.49 18.40 -11.11
C PHE A 132 0.12 17.18 -10.40
N GLY A 133 1.23 16.66 -10.94
CA GLY A 133 2.02 15.59 -10.33
C GLY A 133 2.60 15.95 -8.97
N GLU A 134 3.20 17.14 -8.83
CA GLU A 134 3.73 17.65 -7.55
C GLU A 134 2.65 17.73 -6.46
N LEU A 135 1.48 18.33 -6.77
CA LEU A 135 0.38 18.45 -5.82
C LEU A 135 -0.21 17.09 -5.46
N LYS A 136 -0.27 16.17 -6.42
CA LYS A 136 -0.66 14.79 -6.17
C LYS A 136 0.33 14.08 -5.23
N ASP A 137 1.63 14.26 -5.46
CA ASP A 137 2.68 13.69 -4.60
C ASP A 137 2.59 14.27 -3.18
N LEU A 138 2.29 15.55 -3.02
CA LEU A 138 2.03 16.18 -1.71
C LEU A 138 0.80 15.60 -1.02
N ASP A 139 -0.30 15.40 -1.76
CA ASP A 139 -1.50 14.75 -1.23
C ASP A 139 -1.21 13.33 -0.75
N ASP A 140 -0.51 12.55 -1.59
CA ASP A 140 -0.09 11.19 -1.28
C ASP A 140 0.84 11.14 -0.06
N TRP A 141 1.75 12.11 0.04
CA TRP A 141 2.62 12.28 1.21
C TRP A 141 1.82 12.52 2.50
N HIS A 142 0.86 13.45 2.46
CA HIS A 142 0.09 13.81 3.63
C HIS A 142 -0.72 12.63 4.16
N ALA A 143 -1.36 11.85 3.28
CA ALA A 143 -2.16 10.70 3.73
C ALA A 143 -1.33 9.48 4.14
N THR A 144 -0.07 9.38 3.70
CA THR A 144 0.81 8.24 4.06
C THR A 144 1.64 8.50 5.32
N LYS A 145 1.47 9.63 6.02
CA LYS A 145 2.20 9.91 7.27
C LYS A 145 1.98 8.82 8.33
N THR A 146 0.76 8.30 8.46
CA THR A 146 0.47 7.22 9.41
C THR A 146 1.21 5.93 9.01
N HIS A 147 1.17 5.56 7.73
CA HIS A 147 1.88 4.38 7.21
C HIS A 147 3.39 4.50 7.39
N TRP A 148 3.95 5.71 7.19
CA TRP A 148 5.36 5.97 7.44
C TRP A 148 5.72 5.81 8.93
N ARG A 149 4.89 6.33 9.85
CA ARG A 149 5.13 6.19 11.29
C ARG A 149 5.11 4.72 11.71
N GLU A 150 4.24 3.93 11.10
CA GLU A 150 4.15 2.49 11.32
C GLU A 150 5.38 1.75 10.78
N LEU A 151 5.82 2.03 9.55
CA LEU A 151 7.08 1.49 9.05
C LEU A 151 8.25 1.86 9.95
N ARG A 152 8.33 3.12 10.39
CA ARG A 152 9.37 3.55 11.33
C ARG A 152 9.29 2.78 12.66
N ARG A 153 8.09 2.59 13.20
CA ARG A 153 7.86 1.79 14.41
C ARG A 153 8.35 0.36 14.22
N VAL A 154 7.99 -0.28 13.11
CA VAL A 154 8.41 -1.65 12.78
C VAL A 154 9.93 -1.74 12.66
N GLN A 155 10.59 -0.80 11.99
CA GLN A 155 12.06 -0.74 11.91
C GLN A 155 12.71 -0.60 13.29
N ASP A 156 12.17 0.26 14.16
CA ASP A 156 12.72 0.48 15.49
C ASP A 156 12.55 -0.76 16.39
N VAL A 157 11.40 -1.44 16.30
CA VAL A 157 11.13 -2.71 16.98
C VAL A 157 12.03 -3.82 16.45
N TRP A 158 12.17 -3.95 15.14
CA TRP A 158 13.04 -4.95 14.51
C TRP A 158 14.47 -4.87 15.04
N ARG A 159 15.07 -3.67 15.00
CA ARG A 159 16.42 -3.44 15.53
C ARG A 159 16.51 -3.73 17.03
N TYR A 160 15.45 -3.45 17.79
CA TYR A 160 15.40 -3.81 19.21
C TYR A 160 15.41 -5.33 19.39
N LEU A 161 14.57 -6.06 18.67
CA LEU A 161 14.49 -7.51 18.75
C LEU A 161 15.78 -8.20 18.31
N GLU A 162 16.40 -7.75 17.21
CA GLU A 162 17.72 -8.25 16.79
C GLU A 162 18.76 -8.07 17.90
N ARG A 163 18.81 -6.90 18.55
CA ARG A 163 19.71 -6.67 19.69
C ARG A 163 19.39 -7.60 20.86
N GLN A 164 18.12 -7.81 21.20
CA GLN A 164 17.73 -8.69 22.31
C GLN A 164 18.05 -10.16 22.03
N VAL A 165 17.97 -10.62 20.78
CA VAL A 165 18.29 -12.00 20.41
C VAL A 165 19.81 -12.24 20.34
N HIS A 166 20.58 -11.25 19.87
CA HIS A 166 22.02 -11.40 19.64
C HIS A 166 22.92 -10.92 20.80
N HIS A 167 22.42 -10.14 21.76
CA HIS A 167 23.22 -9.66 22.89
C HIS A 167 23.35 -10.72 24.00
N ASP A 168 24.55 -10.88 24.55
CA ASP A 168 24.78 -11.71 25.72
C ASP A 168 24.03 -11.15 26.93
N GLY A 169 22.99 -11.87 27.37
CA GLY A 169 22.09 -11.43 28.44
C GLY A 169 20.77 -10.83 27.97
N GLY A 170 20.48 -10.82 26.66
CA GLY A 170 19.15 -10.48 26.18
C GLY A 170 18.10 -11.53 26.59
N ASP A 171 16.84 -11.08 26.75
CA ASP A 171 15.75 -11.89 27.27
C ASP A 171 15.04 -12.75 26.21
N LEU A 172 15.26 -12.47 24.92
CA LEU A 172 14.61 -13.15 23.82
C LEU A 172 15.46 -14.27 23.24
N HIS A 173 14.83 -15.43 23.06
CA HIS A 173 15.50 -16.61 22.48
C HIS A 173 15.28 -16.77 20.98
N ARG A 174 14.16 -16.25 20.46
CA ARG A 174 13.70 -16.51 19.10
C ARG A 174 12.68 -15.48 18.67
N VAL A 175 12.72 -15.09 17.40
CA VAL A 175 11.69 -14.29 16.75
C VAL A 175 11.27 -15.00 15.48
N ASP A 176 9.96 -15.15 15.28
CA ASP A 176 9.38 -15.77 14.09
C ASP A 176 8.68 -14.71 13.24
N VAL A 177 8.99 -14.70 11.96
CA VAL A 177 8.29 -13.90 10.95
C VAL A 177 7.73 -14.87 9.92
N VAL A 178 6.41 -14.85 9.73
CA VAL A 178 5.70 -15.77 8.85
C VAL A 178 4.91 -14.95 7.85
N ALA A 179 5.27 -15.01 6.58
CA ALA A 179 4.46 -14.48 5.51
C ALA A 179 3.52 -15.56 4.97
N VAL A 180 2.28 -15.18 4.70
CA VAL A 180 1.26 -16.06 4.13
C VAL A 180 0.61 -15.35 2.95
N ASP A 181 0.26 -16.14 1.94
CA ASP A 181 -0.56 -15.73 0.80
C ASP A 181 -1.56 -16.84 0.50
N VAL A 182 -2.81 -16.49 0.17
CA VAL A 182 -3.88 -17.46 -0.10
C VAL A 182 -4.54 -17.20 -1.44
N GLU A 183 -4.50 -18.20 -2.31
CA GLU A 183 -5.20 -18.15 -3.59
C GLU A 183 -6.61 -18.75 -3.48
N THR A 184 -7.55 -18.11 -4.16
CA THR A 184 -8.95 -18.56 -4.25
C THR A 184 -9.35 -18.77 -5.69
N TRP A 185 -10.40 -19.55 -5.91
CA TRP A 185 -10.90 -19.77 -7.26
C TRP A 185 -11.54 -18.51 -7.84
N GLU A 186 -11.12 -18.10 -9.04
CA GLU A 186 -11.55 -16.86 -9.69
C GLU A 186 -13.06 -16.77 -10.01
N ARG A 187 -13.81 -17.86 -9.84
CA ARG A 187 -15.28 -17.89 -10.01
C ARG A 187 -16.04 -17.96 -8.68
N ASP A 188 -15.35 -18.30 -7.59
CA ASP A 188 -15.90 -18.34 -6.24
C ASP A 188 -14.79 -18.11 -5.23
N HIS A 189 -14.71 -16.88 -4.71
CA HIS A 189 -13.69 -16.46 -3.76
C HIS A 189 -13.85 -17.07 -2.36
N ASP A 190 -14.89 -17.86 -2.11
CA ASP A 190 -15.03 -18.65 -0.88
C ASP A 190 -14.31 -20.01 -0.97
N LEU A 191 -13.84 -20.39 -2.16
CA LEU A 191 -13.14 -21.65 -2.39
C LEU A 191 -11.63 -21.41 -2.46
N VAL A 192 -10.95 -21.60 -1.32
CA VAL A 192 -9.49 -21.60 -1.23
C VAL A 192 -8.92 -22.74 -2.07
N THR A 193 -7.92 -22.44 -2.91
CA THR A 193 -7.24 -23.45 -3.73
C THR A 193 -5.84 -23.75 -3.24
N GLU A 194 -5.10 -22.72 -2.80
CA GLU A 194 -3.68 -22.84 -2.45
C GLU A 194 -3.35 -21.95 -1.26
N VAL A 195 -2.35 -22.35 -0.47
CA VAL A 195 -1.79 -21.54 0.62
C VAL A 195 -0.27 -21.60 0.56
N GLY A 196 0.34 -20.43 0.51
CA GLY A 196 1.77 -20.25 0.57
C GLY A 196 2.22 -19.81 1.95
N VAL A 197 3.35 -20.33 2.41
CA VAL A 197 3.94 -19.92 3.68
C VAL A 197 5.44 -19.72 3.50
N ALA A 198 5.94 -18.57 3.92
CA ALA A 198 7.37 -18.30 4.04
C ALA A 198 7.72 -17.90 5.47
N THR A 199 8.55 -18.68 6.14
CA THR A 199 8.99 -18.43 7.50
C THR A 199 10.43 -17.92 7.50
N TYR A 200 10.69 -16.86 8.26
CA TYR A 200 12.01 -16.36 8.60
C TYR A 200 12.16 -16.35 10.12
N CYS A 201 13.15 -17.07 10.62
CA CYS A 201 13.39 -17.21 12.05
C CYS A 201 14.86 -16.89 12.36
N PHE A 202 15.08 -16.10 13.41
CA PHE A 202 16.40 -15.90 13.98
C PHE A 202 16.38 -16.24 15.47
N GLU A 203 17.37 -17.01 15.89
CA GLU A 203 17.48 -17.60 17.23
C GLU A 203 18.76 -17.13 17.92
N ARG A 204 18.72 -17.13 19.25
CA ARG A 204 19.89 -16.89 20.09
C ARG A 204 20.91 -18.00 19.84
N ARG A 205 22.19 -17.62 19.68
CA ARG A 205 23.43 -18.47 19.52
C ARG A 205 24.16 -18.41 18.17
N GLY A 206 24.08 -17.29 17.43
CA GLY A 206 24.98 -17.07 16.27
C GLY A 206 24.74 -18.01 15.08
N ALA A 207 23.66 -18.81 15.11
CA ALA A 207 23.21 -19.53 13.94
C ALA A 207 22.67 -18.52 12.91
N PRO A 208 22.92 -18.74 11.61
CA PRO A 208 22.33 -17.90 10.57
C PRO A 208 20.79 -17.99 10.64
N PRO A 209 20.08 -16.91 10.30
CA PRO A 209 18.63 -16.95 10.18
C PRO A 209 18.17 -18.07 9.25
N ARG A 210 17.10 -18.75 9.62
CA ARG A 210 16.50 -19.83 8.83
C ARG A 210 15.35 -19.27 8.01
N LEU A 211 15.40 -19.53 6.70
CA LEU A 211 14.32 -19.22 5.78
C LEU A 211 13.77 -20.53 5.21
N GLU A 212 12.46 -20.72 5.33
CA GLU A 212 11.77 -21.90 4.82
C GLU A 212 10.52 -21.47 4.05
N CYS A 213 10.28 -22.08 2.88
CA CYS A 213 9.11 -21.81 2.06
C CYS A 213 8.33 -23.09 1.82
N ARG A 214 7.00 -22.99 1.81
CA ARG A 214 6.09 -24.11 1.62
C ARG A 214 4.93 -23.65 0.77
N HIS A 215 4.40 -24.60 0.00
CA HIS A 215 3.26 -24.39 -0.87
C HIS A 215 2.30 -25.56 -0.73
N TYR A 216 1.07 -25.27 -0.33
CA TYR A 216 0.02 -26.26 -0.11
C TYR A 216 -1.09 -26.07 -1.12
N ILE A 217 -1.57 -27.18 -1.68
CA ILE A 217 -2.75 -27.23 -2.56
C ILE A 217 -3.85 -27.94 -1.78
N LEU A 218 -5.02 -27.31 -1.66
CA LEU A 218 -6.16 -27.92 -0.97
C LEU A 218 -6.77 -29.03 -1.84
N GLU A 219 -6.74 -30.27 -1.35
CA GLU A 219 -7.14 -31.47 -2.09
C GLU A 219 -8.56 -31.37 -2.65
N GLU A 220 -9.51 -30.92 -1.83
CA GLU A 220 -10.93 -30.80 -2.17
C GLU A 220 -11.18 -29.79 -3.31
N ASN A 221 -10.24 -28.86 -3.51
CA ASN A 221 -10.30 -27.82 -4.53
C ASN A 221 -9.20 -27.93 -5.58
N ALA A 222 -8.43 -29.03 -5.61
CA ALA A 222 -7.29 -29.20 -6.51
C ALA A 222 -7.68 -29.14 -8.01
N SER A 223 -8.91 -29.52 -8.36
CA SER A 223 -9.44 -29.43 -9.73
C SER A 223 -9.86 -28.01 -10.15
N LYS A 224 -9.99 -27.08 -9.20
CA LYS A 224 -10.37 -25.69 -9.47
C LYS A 224 -9.12 -24.91 -9.81
N ARG A 225 -8.98 -24.57 -11.10
CA ARG A 225 -7.83 -23.83 -11.65
C ARG A 225 -8.29 -22.42 -12.05
N ASN A 226 -7.41 -21.45 -11.86
CA ASN A 226 -7.57 -20.10 -12.41
C ASN A 226 -7.10 -20.09 -13.87
N GLY A 227 -7.19 -18.95 -14.55
CA GLY A 227 -6.67 -18.78 -15.91
C GLY A 227 -7.53 -17.91 -16.83
N ARG A 228 -8.77 -17.58 -16.44
CA ARG A 228 -9.63 -16.69 -17.23
C ARG A 228 -9.41 -15.22 -16.88
N TYR A 229 -9.29 -14.91 -15.59
CA TYR A 229 -9.17 -13.56 -15.06
C TYR A 229 -7.85 -13.35 -14.31
N CYS A 230 -7.36 -14.38 -13.63
CA CYS A 230 -6.05 -14.40 -12.98
C CYS A 230 -5.16 -15.47 -13.65
N PRO A 231 -3.84 -15.23 -13.80
CA PRO A 231 -2.91 -16.27 -14.25
C PRO A 231 -2.95 -17.49 -13.33
N ASP A 232 -2.67 -18.67 -13.89
CA ASP A 232 -2.51 -19.91 -13.15
C ASP A 232 -1.03 -20.28 -13.08
N ALA A 233 -0.41 -20.12 -11.92
CA ALA A 233 0.98 -20.48 -11.67
C ALA A 233 1.13 -21.50 -10.54
N ARG A 234 0.06 -22.23 -10.19
CA ARG A 234 0.04 -23.23 -9.10
C ARG A 234 1.20 -24.21 -9.14
N ASP A 235 1.53 -24.66 -10.34
CA ASP A 235 2.54 -25.71 -10.55
C ASP A 235 3.97 -25.15 -10.65
N HIS A 236 4.16 -23.85 -10.48
CA HIS A 236 5.44 -23.14 -10.62
C HIS A 236 6.04 -22.72 -9.26
N PHE A 237 5.88 -23.53 -8.22
CA PHE A 237 6.51 -23.25 -6.93
C PHE A 237 8.04 -23.35 -7.03
N GLN A 238 8.75 -22.26 -6.77
CA GLN A 238 10.19 -22.12 -7.04
C GLN A 238 11.09 -22.53 -5.87
N PHE A 239 10.52 -22.85 -4.70
CA PHE A 239 11.27 -23.15 -3.47
C PHE A 239 11.15 -24.62 -3.03
N GLY A 240 10.66 -25.50 -3.90
CA GLY A 240 10.56 -26.93 -3.61
C GLY A 240 9.41 -27.59 -4.36
N THR A 241 8.69 -28.47 -3.67
CA THR A 241 7.55 -29.21 -4.24
C THR A 241 6.27 -28.83 -3.53
N SER A 242 5.23 -28.50 -4.30
CA SER A 242 3.88 -28.28 -3.80
C SER A 242 3.34 -29.54 -3.13
N ARG A 243 2.67 -29.41 -1.98
CA ARG A 243 2.06 -30.52 -1.26
C ARG A 243 0.55 -30.45 -1.34
N VAL A 244 -0.09 -31.49 -1.85
CA VAL A 244 -1.54 -31.62 -1.79
C VAL A 244 -1.93 -32.13 -0.41
N LEU A 245 -2.84 -31.44 0.28
CA LEU A 245 -3.29 -31.77 1.62
C LEU A 245 -4.83 -31.70 1.69
N ALA A 246 -5.45 -32.66 2.39
CA ALA A 246 -6.83 -32.54 2.81
C ALA A 246 -6.99 -31.35 3.78
N ARG A 247 -8.20 -30.79 3.89
CA ARG A 247 -8.47 -29.61 4.72
C ARG A 247 -7.99 -29.74 6.16
N ALA A 248 -8.25 -30.89 6.80
CA ALA A 248 -7.87 -31.13 8.19
C ALA A 248 -6.34 -31.12 8.39
N ASP A 249 -5.59 -31.71 7.46
CA ASP A 249 -4.13 -31.71 7.50
C ASP A 249 -3.56 -30.32 7.22
N LEU A 250 -4.20 -29.56 6.32
CA LEU A 250 -3.83 -28.17 6.05
C LEU A 250 -4.05 -27.28 7.28
N GLU A 251 -5.19 -27.39 7.95
CA GLU A 251 -5.48 -26.67 9.20
C GLU A 251 -4.40 -26.94 10.25
N GLN A 252 -4.12 -28.22 10.53
CA GLN A 252 -3.08 -28.61 11.49
C GLN A 252 -1.72 -28.06 11.07
N ARG A 253 -1.41 -28.10 9.76
CA ARG A 253 -0.13 -27.62 9.26
C ARG A 253 0.02 -26.11 9.38
N LEU A 254 -1.01 -25.34 9.04
CA LEU A 254 -1.01 -23.89 9.20
C LEU A 254 -0.91 -23.48 10.66
N ALA A 255 -1.58 -24.22 11.57
CA ALA A 255 -1.44 -23.98 12.99
C ALA A 255 0.01 -24.17 13.48
N LEU A 256 0.70 -25.21 13.00
CA LEU A 256 2.12 -25.42 13.28
C LEU A 256 3.02 -24.34 12.68
N ASP A 257 2.76 -23.95 11.43
CA ASP A 257 3.59 -22.97 10.73
C ASP A 257 3.43 -21.55 11.32
N LEU A 258 2.23 -21.18 11.79
CA LEU A 258 1.92 -19.86 12.36
C LEU A 258 2.15 -19.76 13.87
N PHE A 259 1.91 -20.83 14.61
CA PHE A 259 1.94 -20.79 16.08
C PHE A 259 2.98 -21.72 16.68
N GLY A 260 3.69 -22.54 15.89
CA GLY A 260 4.59 -23.57 16.37
C GLY A 260 3.89 -24.79 16.95
N ALA A 261 4.67 -25.81 17.34
CA ALA A 261 4.11 -27.00 17.99
C ALA A 261 3.44 -26.65 19.34
N PRO A 262 2.28 -27.26 19.66
CA PRO A 262 1.74 -27.25 21.02
C PRO A 262 2.79 -27.90 21.94
N SER A 263 3.36 -27.13 22.85
CA SER A 263 4.33 -27.69 23.80
C SER A 263 3.56 -28.56 24.80
N ALA A 264 3.76 -29.89 24.74
CA ALA A 264 3.40 -30.76 25.85
C ALA A 264 4.27 -30.34 27.06
N ALA A 265 3.63 -29.80 28.10
CA ALA A 265 4.23 -29.35 29.35
C ALA A 265 5.12 -28.07 29.29
N SER A 266 4.53 -26.93 29.69
CA SER A 266 5.09 -25.87 30.54
C SER A 266 6.52 -25.33 30.34
N ALA A 267 7.20 -25.58 29.22
CA ALA A 267 8.55 -25.09 28.99
C ALA A 267 8.78 -24.75 27.51
N ARG A 268 7.99 -23.83 26.95
CA ARG A 268 8.59 -23.00 25.88
C ARG A 268 9.77 -22.27 26.54
N PRO A 269 11.02 -22.41 26.08
CA PRO A 269 12.03 -21.40 26.41
C PRO A 269 11.43 -20.06 26.02
N LYS A 270 11.48 -19.03 26.91
CA LYS A 270 10.87 -17.69 26.74
C LYS A 270 10.82 -17.31 25.26
N GLY A 271 9.71 -17.64 24.61
CA GLY A 271 9.59 -17.55 23.16
C GLY A 271 9.26 -16.12 22.84
N GLY A 272 9.98 -15.53 21.88
CA GLY A 272 9.76 -14.16 21.51
C GLY A 272 8.54 -14.00 20.60
N PRO A 273 8.36 -12.80 20.04
CA PRO A 273 7.19 -12.46 19.24
C PRO A 273 7.11 -13.25 17.93
N THR A 274 5.88 -13.48 17.49
CA THR A 274 5.56 -13.95 16.14
C THR A 274 4.91 -12.83 15.32
N PHE A 275 5.42 -12.58 14.11
CA PHE A 275 4.89 -11.62 13.16
C PHE A 275 4.26 -12.34 11.97
N LEU A 276 2.96 -12.22 11.79
CA LEU A 276 2.29 -12.61 10.57
C LEU A 276 2.35 -11.46 9.57
N LEU A 277 2.85 -11.73 8.37
CA LEU A 277 2.91 -10.80 7.25
C LEU A 277 1.87 -11.20 6.21
N LEU A 278 1.05 -10.25 5.80
CA LEU A 278 0.13 -10.36 4.66
C LEU A 278 0.33 -9.15 3.73
N HIS A 279 -0.17 -9.21 2.50
CA HIS A 279 -0.09 -8.11 1.54
C HIS A 279 -1.50 -7.67 1.10
N ASP A 280 -2.07 -6.67 1.78
CA ASP A 280 -3.53 -6.40 1.81
C ASP A 280 -4.33 -7.55 2.48
N PRO A 281 -4.34 -7.63 3.83
CA PRO A 281 -4.79 -8.79 4.58
C PRO A 281 -6.28 -9.16 4.44
N ARG A 282 -7.11 -8.31 3.81
CA ARG A 282 -8.58 -8.44 3.89
C ARG A 282 -9.10 -9.79 3.39
N SER A 283 -8.60 -10.25 2.25
CA SER A 283 -9.03 -11.51 1.65
C SER A 283 -8.33 -12.70 2.31
N ASP A 284 -7.03 -12.60 2.59
CA ASP A 284 -6.29 -13.69 3.25
C ASP A 284 -6.85 -14.01 4.63
N LEU A 285 -7.21 -13.00 5.44
CA LEU A 285 -7.80 -13.21 6.76
C LEU A 285 -9.11 -13.98 6.67
N LYS A 286 -9.99 -13.63 5.72
CA LYS A 286 -11.24 -14.36 5.49
C LYS A 286 -10.96 -15.82 5.13
N SER A 287 -10.00 -16.05 4.23
CA SER A 287 -9.61 -17.39 3.79
C SER A 287 -9.00 -18.21 4.92
N LEU A 288 -8.09 -17.64 5.71
CA LEU A 288 -7.46 -18.30 6.86
C LEU A 288 -8.47 -18.65 7.95
N VAL A 289 -9.42 -17.75 8.26
CA VAL A 289 -10.54 -18.05 9.15
C VAL A 289 -11.39 -19.19 8.60
N SER A 290 -11.67 -19.18 7.29
CA SER A 290 -12.42 -20.27 6.67
C SER A 290 -11.69 -21.62 6.81
N LEU A 291 -10.36 -21.64 6.77
CA LEU A 291 -9.53 -22.83 6.98
C LEU A 291 -9.39 -23.26 8.44
N GLY A 292 -10.06 -22.60 9.38
CA GLY A 292 -10.01 -22.95 10.81
C GLY A 292 -8.83 -22.32 11.58
N VAL A 293 -8.05 -21.44 10.95
CA VAL A 293 -6.92 -20.79 11.62
C VAL A 293 -7.44 -19.76 12.65
N PRO A 294 -7.00 -19.82 13.93
CA PRO A 294 -7.46 -18.92 14.98
C PRO A 294 -6.83 -17.52 14.86
N MET A 295 -7.30 -16.72 13.90
CA MET A 295 -6.77 -15.38 13.58
C MET A 295 -6.91 -14.35 14.70
N HIS A 296 -7.84 -14.58 15.65
CA HIS A 296 -8.04 -13.69 16.81
C HIS A 296 -6.76 -13.46 17.63
N ARG A 297 -5.78 -14.38 17.58
CA ARG A 297 -4.49 -14.22 18.27
C ARG A 297 -3.66 -13.05 17.72
N PHE A 298 -3.80 -12.73 16.44
CA PHE A 298 -3.08 -11.62 15.80
C PHE A 298 -3.88 -10.30 15.84
N GLU A 299 -5.21 -10.38 15.81
CA GLU A 299 -6.11 -9.21 15.71
C GLU A 299 -6.23 -8.41 17.02
N GLN A 300 -5.90 -9.00 18.16
CA GLN A 300 -6.00 -8.35 19.47
C GLN A 300 -4.99 -7.19 19.67
N ASN A 301 -3.98 -7.06 18.80
CA ASN A 301 -2.91 -6.06 18.93
C ASN A 301 -2.79 -5.18 17.67
N PRO A 302 -3.70 -4.20 17.46
CA PRO A 302 -3.76 -3.46 16.20
C PRO A 302 -2.59 -2.48 15.99
N LEU A 303 -1.80 -2.20 17.02
CA LEU A 303 -0.60 -1.36 16.94
C LEU A 303 0.58 -2.07 17.59
N LEU A 304 1.66 -2.20 16.82
CA LEU A 304 2.91 -2.73 17.33
C LEU A 304 3.45 -1.81 18.45
N PRO A 305 3.64 -2.30 19.69
CA PRO A 305 4.04 -1.47 20.82
C PRO A 305 5.42 -0.85 20.58
N ALA A 306 5.69 0.30 21.19
CA ALA A 306 7.02 0.87 21.14
C ALA A 306 8.04 -0.07 21.83
N PRO A 307 9.30 -0.15 21.35
CA PRO A 307 10.33 -0.81 22.13
C PRO A 307 10.52 -0.05 23.46
N PRO A 308 10.80 -0.75 24.57
CA PRO A 308 11.04 -0.11 25.86
C PRO A 308 12.20 0.88 25.76
N ALA A 309 12.09 2.00 26.47
CA ALA A 309 13.16 2.98 26.54
C ALA A 309 14.40 2.33 27.19
N PRO A 310 15.63 2.65 26.74
CA PRO A 310 16.83 2.18 27.41
C PRO A 310 16.84 2.74 28.85
N SER A 311 16.64 1.88 29.85
CA SER A 311 16.65 2.28 31.25
C SER A 311 18.06 2.74 31.64
N SER A 312 18.21 3.98 32.09
CA SER A 312 19.48 4.55 32.56
C SER A 312 19.84 4.17 34.01
N SER A 313 19.15 3.21 34.63
CA SER A 313 19.40 2.79 36.02
C SER A 313 18.86 1.39 36.30
N SER A 314 19.63 0.61 37.06
CA SER A 314 19.47 -0.80 37.49
C SER A 314 18.04 -1.37 37.62
N PRO A 315 17.89 -2.70 37.43
CA PRO A 315 16.61 -3.38 37.44
C PRO A 315 16.05 -3.52 38.86
N SER A 316 14.87 -2.94 39.10
CA SER A 316 13.98 -3.39 40.18
C SER A 316 13.02 -4.45 39.60
N PRO A 317 12.80 -5.62 40.23
CA PRO A 317 12.25 -6.80 39.55
C PRO A 317 10.72 -6.88 39.49
N THR A 318 9.95 -5.81 39.75
CA THR A 318 8.51 -5.98 40.02
C THR A 318 7.54 -5.26 39.07
N SER A 319 7.98 -4.71 37.93
CA SER A 319 7.05 -4.25 36.87
C SER A 319 7.63 -4.15 35.45
N GLY A 320 8.74 -4.84 35.15
CA GLY A 320 9.55 -4.66 33.93
C GLY A 320 9.41 -5.73 32.85
N GLU A 321 8.22 -6.28 32.60
CA GLU A 321 8.03 -7.23 31.49
C GLU A 321 7.99 -6.49 30.14
N SER A 322 8.85 -6.87 29.20
CA SER A 322 8.78 -6.34 27.84
C SER A 322 7.48 -6.81 27.20
N PRO A 323 6.78 -5.96 26.42
CA PRO A 323 5.58 -6.40 25.69
C PRO A 323 5.88 -7.52 24.68
N TYR A 324 7.15 -7.88 24.49
CA TYR A 324 7.66 -8.91 23.60
C TYR A 324 7.99 -10.25 24.29
N ASP A 325 7.93 -10.33 25.62
CA ASP A 325 8.39 -11.51 26.38
C ASP A 325 7.32 -12.62 26.50
N ALA A 326 6.04 -12.29 26.28
CA ALA A 326 4.91 -13.20 26.48
C ALA A 326 4.48 -13.97 25.21
N ASN A 327 5.40 -14.27 24.28
CA ASN A 327 5.09 -14.82 22.95
C ASN A 327 3.92 -14.08 22.24
N PRO A 328 3.93 -12.73 22.17
CA PRO A 328 2.85 -12.03 21.50
C PRO A 328 2.83 -12.32 20.00
N ALA A 329 1.65 -12.19 19.41
CA ALA A 329 1.45 -12.35 17.98
C ALA A 329 0.97 -11.02 17.38
N PHE A 330 1.60 -10.60 16.27
CA PHE A 330 1.30 -9.34 15.59
C PHE A 330 1.00 -9.58 14.12
N LEU A 331 -0.03 -8.94 13.59
CA LEU A 331 -0.28 -8.87 12.16
C LEU A 331 0.33 -7.59 11.59
N LEU A 332 1.13 -7.71 10.53
CA LEU A 332 1.68 -6.59 9.76
C LEU A 332 1.22 -6.67 8.30
N ASP A 333 0.73 -5.56 7.78
CA ASP A 333 0.35 -5.40 6.38
C ASP A 333 1.52 -4.82 5.58
N THR A 334 2.21 -5.67 4.82
CA THR A 334 3.38 -5.27 4.02
C THR A 334 3.05 -4.24 2.94
N GLN A 335 1.81 -4.21 2.44
CA GLN A 335 1.39 -3.19 1.50
C GLN A 335 1.30 -1.82 2.19
N ARG A 336 0.73 -1.78 3.39
CA ARG A 336 0.68 -0.57 4.20
C ARG A 336 2.07 -0.07 4.58
N LEU A 337 2.98 -0.96 4.97
CA LEU A 337 4.39 -0.63 5.22
C LEU A 337 5.06 -0.08 3.96
N PHE A 338 4.85 -0.73 2.81
CA PHE A 338 5.35 -0.25 1.52
C PHE A 338 4.76 1.11 1.12
N SER A 339 3.49 1.39 1.42
CA SER A 339 2.89 2.70 1.23
C SER A 339 3.56 3.78 2.08
N GLY A 340 3.99 3.43 3.30
CA GLY A 340 4.78 4.32 4.17
C GLY A 340 6.17 4.62 3.60
N PHE A 341 6.80 3.62 2.97
CA PHE A 341 8.09 3.77 2.29
C PHE A 341 7.99 4.57 0.98
N SER A 342 7.12 4.14 0.07
CA SER A 342 6.95 4.72 -1.27
C SER A 342 6.17 6.05 -1.28
N ARG A 343 5.48 6.35 -0.16
CA ARG A 343 4.63 7.54 0.03
C ARG A 343 3.51 7.61 -1.00
N ARG A 344 2.89 6.46 -1.28
CA ARG A 344 1.76 6.30 -2.19
C ARG A 344 0.52 5.80 -1.43
N LYS A 345 -0.62 6.45 -1.64
CA LYS A 345 -1.92 6.03 -1.06
C LYS A 345 -2.51 4.77 -1.69
N ARG A 346 -2.14 4.50 -2.96
CA ARG A 346 -2.78 3.44 -3.73
C ARG A 346 -2.35 2.07 -3.22
N GLN A 347 -3.28 1.14 -3.23
CA GLN A 347 -2.99 -0.29 -3.20
C GLN A 347 -1.89 -0.58 -4.22
N VAL A 348 -0.73 -1.03 -3.75
CA VAL A 348 0.39 -1.40 -4.60
C VAL A 348 0.34 -2.90 -4.72
N ARG A 349 0.37 -3.41 -5.95
CA ARG A 349 0.48 -4.85 -6.15
C ARG A 349 1.85 -5.35 -5.70
N LEU A 350 1.93 -6.60 -5.26
CA LEU A 350 3.16 -7.20 -4.76
C LEU A 350 4.31 -7.10 -5.77
N GLU A 351 4.05 -7.31 -7.06
CA GLU A 351 5.07 -7.25 -8.12
C GLU A 351 5.75 -5.88 -8.19
N LEU A 352 4.94 -4.81 -8.06
CA LEU A 352 5.45 -3.44 -8.08
C LEU A 352 6.26 -3.11 -6.82
N ALA A 353 5.90 -3.70 -5.68
CA ALA A 353 6.67 -3.54 -4.45
C ALA A 353 8.02 -4.28 -4.57
N CYS A 354 8.02 -5.51 -5.10
CA CYS A 354 9.22 -6.28 -5.41
C CYS A 354 10.15 -5.51 -6.35
N ASP A 355 9.63 -4.99 -7.46
CA ASP A 355 10.43 -4.21 -8.42
C ASP A 355 11.02 -2.95 -7.80
N ALA A 356 10.22 -2.20 -7.03
CA ALA A 356 10.68 -0.96 -6.39
C ALA A 356 11.77 -1.21 -5.33
N LEU A 357 11.77 -2.38 -4.69
CA LEU A 357 12.75 -2.79 -3.68
C LEU A 357 13.85 -3.69 -4.22
N ALA A 358 13.88 -3.91 -5.55
CA ALA A 358 14.82 -4.81 -6.22
C ALA A 358 14.84 -6.23 -5.60
N VAL A 359 13.67 -6.75 -5.22
CA VAL A 359 13.49 -8.15 -4.83
C VAL A 359 13.63 -9.01 -6.09
N ARG A 360 14.59 -9.93 -6.06
CA ARG A 360 14.93 -10.84 -7.17
C ARG A 360 15.14 -12.24 -6.63
N MET A 361 14.83 -13.24 -7.46
CA MET A 361 15.05 -14.64 -7.11
C MET A 361 16.55 -14.89 -6.82
N PRO A 362 16.88 -15.71 -5.79
CA PRO A 362 18.25 -16.13 -5.56
C PRO A 362 18.79 -16.90 -6.76
N SER A 363 20.03 -16.64 -7.15
CA SER A 363 20.74 -17.41 -8.19
C SER A 363 20.73 -18.90 -7.83
N GLY A 364 20.28 -19.76 -8.74
CA GLY A 364 20.22 -21.21 -8.52
C GLY A 364 18.92 -21.75 -7.92
N SER A 365 17.91 -20.90 -7.70
CA SER A 365 16.53 -21.38 -7.54
C SER A 365 16.10 -22.04 -8.87
N GLY A 366 15.62 -23.28 -8.81
CA GLY A 366 15.50 -24.19 -9.96
C GLY A 366 14.53 -23.79 -11.10
N GLY A 367 14.07 -22.54 -11.14
CA GLY A 367 13.22 -22.01 -12.20
C GLY A 367 13.47 -20.53 -12.43
N GLY A 368 14.07 -20.18 -13.58
CA GLY A 368 14.18 -18.80 -14.08
C GLY A 368 14.90 -17.78 -13.17
N THR A 369 15.18 -16.59 -13.71
CA THR A 369 15.62 -15.43 -12.90
C THR A 369 14.45 -14.60 -12.39
N GLU A 370 13.24 -14.86 -12.91
CA GLU A 370 12.03 -14.11 -12.60
C GLU A 370 11.14 -14.90 -11.64
N LEU A 371 10.47 -14.18 -10.74
CA LEU A 371 9.52 -14.75 -9.78
C LEU A 371 8.20 -15.09 -10.52
N ALA A 372 7.73 -16.32 -10.37
CA ALA A 372 6.44 -16.75 -10.89
C ALA A 372 5.32 -16.36 -9.91
N PHE A 373 4.82 -15.13 -10.04
CA PHE A 373 3.65 -14.62 -9.31
C PHE A 373 2.38 -15.42 -9.60
N HIS A 374 1.39 -15.34 -8.70
CA HIS A 374 0.16 -16.15 -8.71
C HIS A 374 0.40 -17.63 -8.35
N ASN A 375 1.53 -17.89 -7.71
CA ASN A 375 1.79 -19.09 -6.94
C ASN A 375 1.91 -18.65 -5.49
N SER A 376 0.95 -19.04 -4.65
CA SER A 376 0.90 -18.54 -3.28
C SER A 376 2.20 -18.76 -2.49
N GLY A 377 2.93 -19.86 -2.72
CA GLY A 377 4.22 -20.12 -2.08
C GLY A 377 5.31 -19.12 -2.48
N ASN A 378 5.36 -18.75 -3.75
CA ASN A 378 6.27 -17.73 -4.27
C ASN A 378 5.88 -16.33 -3.76
N ASP A 379 4.58 -16.03 -3.70
CA ASP A 379 4.04 -14.73 -3.28
C ASP A 379 4.22 -14.51 -1.77
N ALA A 380 4.09 -15.56 -0.95
CA ALA A 380 4.46 -15.53 0.46
C ALA A 380 5.96 -15.22 0.64
N TRP A 381 6.84 -15.85 -0.15
CA TRP A 381 8.27 -15.53 -0.13
C TRP A 381 8.54 -14.08 -0.54
N ALA A 382 7.90 -13.60 -1.61
CA ALA A 382 8.07 -12.23 -2.08
C ALA A 382 7.60 -11.22 -1.03
N THR A 383 6.48 -11.48 -0.37
CA THR A 383 5.95 -10.70 0.75
C THR A 383 6.96 -10.60 1.89
N LEU A 384 7.56 -11.73 2.27
CA LEU A 384 8.64 -11.77 3.28
C LEU A 384 9.86 -10.96 2.83
N GLN A 385 10.31 -11.10 1.58
CA GLN A 385 11.46 -10.34 1.07
C GLN A 385 11.19 -8.83 1.02
N VAL A 386 9.99 -8.42 0.61
CA VAL A 386 9.56 -7.01 0.66
C VAL A 386 9.67 -6.49 2.08
N PHE A 387 9.17 -7.23 3.06
CA PHE A 387 9.30 -6.85 4.47
C PHE A 387 10.76 -6.70 4.90
N LEU A 388 11.62 -7.70 4.65
CA LEU A 388 13.03 -7.64 5.02
C LEU A 388 13.75 -6.44 4.37
N ARG A 389 13.49 -6.17 3.09
CA ARG A 389 14.02 -4.99 2.39
C ARG A 389 13.53 -3.67 3.00
N LEU A 390 12.28 -3.61 3.44
CA LEU A 390 11.72 -2.43 4.10
C LEU A 390 12.37 -2.18 5.47
N LEU A 391 12.82 -3.22 6.17
CA LEU A 391 13.50 -3.06 7.46
C LEU A 391 14.87 -2.37 7.31
N ASP A 392 15.58 -2.68 6.23
CA ASP A 392 16.88 -2.07 5.88
C ASP A 392 16.74 -0.75 5.12
N ALA A 393 15.55 -0.46 4.60
CA ALA A 393 15.32 0.72 3.79
C ALA A 393 15.56 2.02 4.58
N ARG A 394 16.36 2.92 4.00
CA ARG A 394 16.55 4.26 4.56
C ARG A 394 15.29 5.09 4.33
N ILE A 395 14.61 5.41 5.42
CA ILE A 395 13.55 6.41 5.47
C ILE A 395 14.06 7.65 6.20
N GLY A 396 13.47 8.82 5.92
CA GLY A 396 13.80 10.07 6.64
C GLY A 396 13.65 9.90 8.17
N ARG A 397 14.16 10.84 8.97
CA ARG A 397 13.97 10.85 10.43
C ARG A 397 12.57 11.28 10.81
N THR A 398 11.94 12.12 10.00
CA THR A 398 10.57 12.58 10.22
C THR A 398 9.66 12.23 9.05
N ALA A 399 8.35 12.22 9.32
CA ALA A 399 7.34 12.02 8.29
C ALA A 399 7.35 13.14 7.24
N ASP A 400 7.99 14.28 7.51
CA ASP A 400 8.00 15.50 6.71
C ASP A 400 9.34 15.75 5.98
N GLU A 401 10.38 14.95 6.25
CA GLU A 401 11.63 15.02 5.49
C GLU A 401 11.43 14.60 4.03
N VAL A 402 11.81 15.48 3.11
CA VAL A 402 11.69 15.29 1.65
C VAL A 402 12.38 13.99 1.22
N LYS A 403 11.83 13.33 0.19
CA LYS A 403 12.41 12.11 -0.42
C LYS A 403 13.93 12.29 -0.62
N PRO A 404 14.75 11.25 -0.36
CA PRO A 404 16.18 11.31 -0.68
C PRO A 404 16.41 11.71 -2.15
N PRO A 405 17.49 12.44 -2.46
CA PRO A 405 17.87 12.74 -3.84
C PRO A 405 17.91 11.47 -4.70
N GLY A 406 17.35 11.51 -5.92
CA GLY A 406 17.29 10.37 -6.84
C GLY A 406 15.97 9.58 -6.87
N TRP A 407 14.96 10.01 -6.12
CA TRP A 407 13.59 9.48 -6.22
C TRP A 407 12.75 10.37 -7.16
N THR A 408 12.21 9.79 -8.23
CA THR A 408 11.32 10.53 -9.15
C THR A 408 10.00 10.94 -8.48
N PRO A 409 9.25 11.90 -9.04
CA PRO A 409 7.82 12.02 -8.77
C PRO A 409 7.13 10.66 -8.95
N GLY A 410 6.36 10.24 -7.96
CA GLY A 410 5.87 8.85 -7.86
C GLY A 410 6.85 7.86 -7.23
N GLY A 411 8.08 8.19 -6.88
CA GLY A 411 8.97 7.30 -6.12
C GLY A 411 9.43 6.04 -6.85
N ARG A 412 9.58 6.11 -8.18
CA ARG A 412 10.48 5.16 -8.84
C ARG A 412 11.91 5.61 -8.54
N PRO A 413 12.84 4.69 -8.25
CA PRO A 413 14.26 5.01 -8.37
C PRO A 413 14.44 5.64 -9.74
N VAL A 414 15.11 6.80 -9.83
CA VAL A 414 15.70 7.20 -11.11
C VAL A 414 16.56 6.01 -11.48
N ALA A 415 16.25 5.31 -12.58
CA ALA A 415 17.12 4.27 -13.09
C ALA A 415 18.52 4.89 -13.09
N ALA A 416 19.43 4.37 -12.27
CA ALA A 416 20.77 4.90 -12.20
C ALA A 416 21.21 5.01 -13.66
N ALA A 417 21.46 6.24 -14.12
CA ALA A 417 21.92 6.45 -15.47
C ALA A 417 23.11 5.50 -15.60
N GLN A 418 22.96 4.49 -16.46
CA GLN A 418 24.06 3.61 -16.78
C GLN A 418 25.11 4.56 -17.34
N SER A 419 26.11 4.86 -16.51
CA SER A 419 27.30 5.58 -16.91
C SER A 419 27.98 4.68 -17.93
N GLY A 420 27.68 4.95 -19.20
CA GLY A 420 28.52 4.52 -20.31
C GLY A 420 29.85 5.25 -20.29
#